data_AF-A0A344PK07-F1
#
_entry.id   AF-A0A344PK07-F1
#
_cell.length_a   1.000
_cell.length_b   1.000
_cell.length_c   1.000
_cell.angle_alpha   90.00
_cell.angle_beta   90.00
_cell.angle_gamma   90.00
#
_symmetry.space_group_name_H-M   'P 1'
#
loop_
_entity.id
_entity.type
_entity.pdbx_description
1 polymer ?
#
loop_
_entity_poly.entity_id
_entity_poly.type
_entity_poly.pdbx_seq_one_letter_code
_entity_poly.pdbx_strand_id
1 'polypeptide(L)'
;MDGKLLARLGAVVFVAIAITATAIEMTRKEGAPAEEPARLAEPVRDSLREAQRWCQQLGQSAASDADCMRVWAETRDRFLGRAPAPTAPSQNQGQ
;
A
#
# COMPACT_ATOMS: atom_id res chain seq x y z
N MET A 1 3.06 4.72 45.94
CA MET A 1 3.00 4.18 44.56
C MET A 1 2.41 2.78 44.65
N ASP A 2 1.28 2.53 43.98
CA ASP A 2 0.63 1.21 43.96
C ASP A 2 1.42 0.23 43.09
N GLY A 3 2.51 -0.31 43.65
CA GLY A 3 3.35 -1.32 42.99
C GLY A 3 2.56 -2.56 42.56
N LYS A 4 1.43 -2.83 43.21
CA LYS A 4 0.50 -3.91 42.83
C LYS A 4 -0.28 -3.60 41.54
N LEU A 5 -0.59 -2.32 41.28
CA LEU A 5 -1.20 -1.89 40.02
C LEU A 5 -0.17 -1.99 38.87
N LEU A 6 1.06 -1.56 39.12
CA LEU A 6 2.15 -1.63 38.14
C LEU A 6 2.52 -3.08 37.78
N ALA A 7 2.57 -3.98 38.76
CA ALA A 7 2.81 -5.39 38.53
C ALA A 7 1.70 -6.05 37.68
N ARG A 8 0.43 -5.71 37.96
CA ARG A 8 -0.70 -6.20 37.17
C ARG A 8 -0.66 -5.69 35.75
N LEU A 9 -0.36 -4.41 35.56
CA LEU A 9 -0.24 -3.81 34.23
C LEU A 9 0.88 -4.49 33.42
N GLY A 10 2.05 -4.68 34.03
CA GLY A 10 3.17 -5.38 33.40
C GLY A 10 2.82 -6.80 32.98
N ALA A 11 2.15 -7.56 33.86
CA ALA A 11 1.70 -8.92 33.55
C ALA A 11 0.71 -8.96 32.37
N VAL A 12 -0.27 -8.05 32.34
CA VAL A 12 -1.26 -7.95 31.25
C VAL A 12 -0.58 -7.63 29.92
N VAL A 13 0.34 -6.66 29.90
CA VAL A 13 1.08 -6.28 28.69
C VAL A 13 1.93 -7.45 28.18
N PHE A 14 2.62 -8.16 29.07
CA PHE A 14 3.43 -9.32 28.70
C PHE A 14 2.58 -10.44 28.09
N VAL A 15 1.43 -10.76 28.68
CA VAL A 15 0.49 -11.75 28.16
C VAL A 15 -0.04 -11.34 26.78
N ALA A 16 -0.40 -10.07 26.59
CA ALA A 16 -0.88 -9.56 25.31
C ALA A 16 0.19 -9.69 24.20
N ILE A 17 1.46 -9.36 24.51
CA ILE A 17 2.59 -9.54 23.58
C ILE A 17 2.78 -11.02 23.23
N ALA A 18 2.75 -11.91 24.22
CA ALA A 18 2.91 -13.35 24.00
C ALA A 18 1.82 -13.92 23.08
N ILE A 19 0.56 -13.57 23.31
CA ILE A 19 -0.58 -13.99 22.45
C ILE A 19 -0.38 -13.48 21.01
N THR A 20 -0.01 -12.22 20.85
CA THR A 20 0.19 -11.59 19.54
C THR A 20 1.34 -12.28 18.77
N ALA A 21 2.47 -12.54 19.44
CA ALA A 21 3.59 -13.25 18.82
C ALA A 21 3.21 -14.68 18.39
N THR A 22 2.41 -15.38 19.20
CA THR A 22 1.93 -16.73 18.88
C THR A 22 0.99 -16.73 17.68
N ALA A 23 0.09 -15.75 17.61
CA ALA A 23 -0.81 -15.58 16.47
C ALA A 23 -0.04 -15.32 15.17
N ILE A 24 0.99 -14.45 15.21
CA ILE A 24 1.83 -14.15 14.04
C ILE A 24 2.54 -15.41 13.54
N GLU A 25 3.19 -16.16 14.44
CA GLU A 25 3.87 -17.42 14.09
C GLU A 25 2.90 -18.45 13.46
N MET A 26 1.68 -18.54 13.96
CA MET A 26 0.64 -19.39 13.37
C MET A 26 0.27 -18.95 11.95
N THR A 27 -0.03 -17.67 11.72
CA THR A 27 -0.29 -17.15 10.37
C THR A 27 0.92 -17.29 9.43
N ARG A 28 2.14 -17.20 9.95
CA ARG A 28 3.36 -17.29 9.15
C ARG A 28 3.68 -18.71 8.70
N LYS A 29 3.25 -19.73 9.46
CA LYS A 29 3.36 -21.15 9.06
C LYS A 29 2.38 -21.52 7.94
N GLU A 30 1.25 -20.82 7.84
CA GLU A 30 0.28 -20.97 6.75
C GLU A 30 0.70 -20.19 5.49
N GLY A 31 1.54 -19.15 5.65
CA GLY A 31 2.13 -18.35 4.58
C GLY A 31 3.50 -18.84 4.10
N ALA A 32 3.64 -20.11 3.74
CA ALA A 32 4.75 -20.53 2.89
C ALA A 32 4.79 -19.63 1.63
N PRO A 33 5.98 -19.26 1.13
CA PRO A 33 6.14 -18.10 0.24
C PRO A 33 5.27 -18.28 -0.99
N ALA A 34 4.39 -17.30 -1.23
CA ALA A 34 3.62 -17.21 -2.46
C ALA A 34 4.58 -17.40 -3.64
N GLU A 35 4.23 -18.37 -4.49
CA GLU A 35 4.85 -18.62 -5.79
C GLU A 35 5.21 -17.29 -6.45
N GLU A 36 6.46 -17.17 -6.91
CA GLU A 36 6.90 -16.08 -7.77
C GLU A 36 5.85 -15.90 -8.88
N PRO A 37 5.18 -14.75 -8.98
CA PRO A 37 4.31 -14.52 -10.11
C PRO A 37 5.21 -14.46 -11.34
N ALA A 38 5.01 -15.42 -12.24
CA ALA A 38 5.64 -15.47 -13.55
C ALA A 38 5.69 -14.04 -14.13
N ARG A 39 6.90 -13.58 -14.50
CA ARG A 39 7.12 -12.28 -15.13
C ARG A 39 6.40 -12.23 -16.48
N LEU A 40 5.12 -11.96 -16.44
CA LEU A 40 4.28 -11.64 -17.58
C LEU A 40 4.56 -10.17 -17.91
N ALA A 41 5.31 -9.96 -19.00
CA ALA A 41 5.49 -8.73 -19.76
C ALA A 41 5.44 -7.44 -18.94
N GLU A 42 6.60 -6.82 -18.66
CA GLU A 42 6.74 -5.57 -17.89
C GLU A 42 5.55 -4.63 -18.12
N PRO A 43 4.55 -4.68 -17.23
CA PRO A 43 3.24 -4.23 -17.63
C PRO A 43 3.21 -2.72 -17.42
N VAL A 44 2.32 -2.03 -18.11
CA VAL A 44 1.80 -0.71 -17.69
C VAL A 44 1.44 -0.65 -16.19
N ARG A 45 1.28 -1.81 -15.53
CA ARG A 45 1.16 -1.96 -14.08
C ARG A 45 2.35 -1.45 -13.29
N ASP A 46 3.57 -1.55 -13.80
CA ASP A 46 4.77 -1.10 -13.08
C ASP A 46 4.88 0.42 -13.14
N SER A 47 4.67 1.04 -14.31
CA SER A 47 4.66 2.50 -14.44
C SER A 47 3.54 3.18 -13.66
N LEU A 48 2.31 2.65 -13.69
CA LEU A 48 1.20 3.22 -12.90
C LEU A 48 1.42 3.04 -11.39
N ARG A 49 1.97 1.90 -10.95
CA ARG A 49 2.32 1.67 -9.53
C ARG A 49 3.47 2.54 -9.06
N GLU A 50 4.44 2.83 -9.92
CA GLU A 50 5.53 3.75 -9.63
C GLU A 50 5.02 5.18 -9.48
N ALA A 51 4.20 5.64 -10.43
CA ALA A 51 3.57 6.95 -10.37
C ALA A 51 2.68 7.11 -9.12
N GLN A 52 1.89 6.08 -8.78
CA GLN A 52 1.12 6.06 -7.53
C GLN A 52 2.02 6.18 -6.29
N ARG A 53 3.11 5.41 -6.21
CA ARG A 53 4.05 5.46 -5.07
C ARG A 53 4.70 6.82 -4.95
N TRP A 54 5.09 7.44 -6.06
CA TRP A 54 5.65 8.78 -6.07
C TRP A 54 4.62 9.81 -5.55
N CYS A 55 3.38 9.77 -6.03
CA CYS A 55 2.29 10.61 -5.52
C CYS A 55 1.95 10.36 -4.04
N GLN A 56 2.09 9.13 -3.55
CA GLN A 56 1.92 8.83 -2.13
C GLN A 56 3.02 9.43 -1.27
N GLN A 57 4.27 9.46 -1.75
CA GLN A 57 5.41 10.06 -1.03
C GLN A 57 5.28 11.58 -0.89
N LEU A 58 4.65 12.24 -1.87
CA LEU A 58 4.29 13.66 -1.81
C LEU A 58 3.24 13.96 -0.71
N GLY A 59 2.37 12.99 -0.40
CA GLY A 59 1.37 13.14 0.65
C GLY A 59 0.33 14.22 0.32
N GLN A 60 0.14 15.19 1.22
CA GLN A 60 -0.90 16.22 1.05
C GLN A 60 -0.66 17.11 -0.18
N SER A 61 0.60 17.37 -0.58
CA SER A 61 0.90 18.22 -1.74
C SER A 61 0.43 17.59 -3.06
N ALA A 62 0.31 16.27 -3.12
CA ALA A 62 -0.22 15.57 -4.29
C ALA A 62 -1.70 15.88 -4.55
N ALA A 63 -2.45 16.31 -3.53
CA ALA A 63 -3.86 16.69 -3.71
C ALA A 63 -4.03 17.98 -4.55
N SER A 64 -2.99 18.82 -4.62
CA SER A 64 -2.94 20.00 -5.49
C SER A 64 -2.21 19.76 -6.82
N ASP A 65 -1.67 18.55 -7.04
CA ASP A 65 -0.88 18.20 -8.22
C ASP A 65 -1.78 17.54 -9.29
N ALA A 66 -1.82 18.14 -10.49
CA ALA A 66 -2.68 17.68 -11.57
C ALA A 66 -2.28 16.30 -12.12
N ASP A 67 -1.00 15.97 -12.12
CA ASP A 67 -0.50 14.67 -12.57
C ASP A 67 -0.86 13.57 -11.57
N CYS A 68 -0.74 13.85 -10.26
CA CYS A 68 -1.18 12.91 -9.24
C CYS A 68 -2.69 12.67 -9.25
N MET A 69 -3.48 13.71 -9.50
CA MET A 69 -4.93 13.57 -9.66
C MET A 69 -5.30 12.66 -10.84
N ARG A 70 -4.58 12.77 -11.97
CA ARG A 70 -4.76 11.89 -13.13
C ARG A 70 -4.41 10.44 -12.81
N VAL A 71 -3.29 10.20 -12.12
CA VAL A 71 -2.86 8.86 -11.71
C VAL A 71 -3.92 8.18 -10.83
N TRP A 72 -4.49 8.90 -9.86
CA TRP A 72 -5.55 8.35 -9.00
C TRP A 72 -6.85 8.08 -9.76
N ALA A 73 -7.24 8.97 -10.67
CA ALA A 73 -8.43 8.76 -11.51
C ALA A 73 -8.28 7.50 -12.36
N GLU A 74 -7.14 7.32 -13.03
CA GLU A 74 -6.85 6.13 -13.84
C GLU A 74 -6.84 4.85 -13.00
N THR A 75 -6.24 4.91 -11.80
CA THR A 75 -6.21 3.80 -10.84
C THR A 75 -7.61 3.38 -10.43
N ARG A 76 -8.46 4.36 -10.07
CA ARG A 76 -9.84 4.15 -9.67
C ARG A 76 -10.66 3.57 -10.81
N ASP A 77 -10.57 4.16 -12.00
CA ASP A 77 -11.34 3.72 -13.16
C ASP A 77 -11.01 2.27 -13.52
N ARG A 78 -9.73 1.89 -13.45
CA ARG A 78 -9.29 0.51 -13.64
C ARG A 78 -9.78 -0.44 -12.55
N PHE A 79 -9.74 -0.02 -11.28
CA PHE A 79 -10.29 -0.81 -10.17
C PHE A 79 -11.79 -1.07 -10.36
N LEU A 80 -12.50 -0.07 -10.88
CA LEU A 80 -13.93 -0.15 -11.20
C LEU A 80 -14.22 -0.84 -12.53
N GLY A 81 -13.20 -1.36 -13.24
CA GLY A 81 -13.38 -2.02 -14.53
C GLY A 81 -13.83 -1.10 -15.67
N ARG A 82 -13.73 0.22 -15.48
CA ARG A 82 -13.92 1.19 -16.57
C ARG A 82 -12.65 1.15 -17.42
N ALA A 83 -12.78 0.76 -18.67
CA ALA A 83 -11.65 0.82 -19.59
C ALA A 83 -11.14 2.27 -19.63
N PRO A 84 -9.82 2.51 -19.52
CA PRO A 84 -9.28 3.84 -19.66
C PRO A 84 -9.71 4.38 -21.03
N ALA A 85 -10.35 5.54 -21.04
CA ALA A 85 -10.55 6.26 -22.29
C ALA A 85 -9.18 6.43 -22.95
N PRO A 86 -9.02 6.21 -24.26
CA PRO A 86 -7.73 6.36 -24.91
C PRO A 86 -7.15 7.74 -24.60
N THR A 87 -6.02 7.77 -23.90
CA THR A 87 -5.29 9.02 -23.64
C THR A 87 -4.84 9.56 -24.99
N ALA A 88 -5.48 10.62 -25.46
CA ALA A 88 -4.96 11.36 -26.62
C ALA A 88 -3.51 11.78 -26.28
N PRO A 89 -2.54 11.60 -27.19
CA PRO A 89 -1.17 11.97 -26.91
C PRO A 89 -1.12 13.46 -26.59
N SER A 90 -0.58 13.81 -25.42
CA SER A 90 -0.28 15.19 -25.05
C SER A 90 0.87 15.66 -25.94
N GLN A 91 0.50 16.20 -27.10
CA GLN A 91 1.38 17.01 -27.93
C GLN A 91 1.55 18.36 -27.22
N ASN A 92 2.80 18.72 -26.96
CA ASN A 92 3.30 20.03 -26.54
C ASN A 92 3.34 20.34 -25.03
N GLN A 93 4.56 20.33 -24.50
CA GLN A 93 5.18 21.54 -23.99
C GLN A 93 6.70 21.44 -24.12
N GLY A 94 7.18 21.75 -25.33
CA GLY A 94 8.48 22.35 -25.51
C GLY A 94 8.27 23.85 -25.73
N GLN A 95 8.65 24.65 -24.74
CA GLN A 95 9.18 26.02 -24.84
C GLN A 95 9.98 26.28 -23.57
#